data_AF-A0A9P5VY51-F1
#
_entry.id   AF-A0A9P5VY51-F1
#
_cell.length_a   1.000
_cell.length_b   1.000
_cell.length_c   1.000
_cell.angle_alpha   90.00
_cell.angle_beta   90.00
_cell.angle_gamma   90.00
#
_symmetry.space_group_name_H-M   'P 1'
#
loop_
_entity.id
_entity.type
_entity.pdbx_description
1 polymer ?
#
loop_
_entity_poly.entity_id
_entity_poly.type
_entity_poly.pdbx_seq_one_letter_code
_entity_poly.pdbx_strand_id
1 'polypeptide(L)'
;MAAARGTAKVLQRLEKSVGAGNYYEAHQMYRTVANRYVGAQNYKDAIDLLHSGSLLLLKHKQGGSGADLALYLIEVYNLNKLPVTDETRDRIFDLADLMTADNGQRKQFLQQAISWSASNSEYRNGDPVLQHYIGLLYWKDKDYGQAESHLLVGTQESAEALGLVLFDWSELEPSHDKGAYLLRGVLQELAMRNLRDANVVFQTFVERLSPSYLSTEQKVPNSIKIVQTFKSTLLNLTQLLLLACETGNPSLFKLLQAKYRPALAIDENFGSLMMTIGELFFGIQPPRQVNMLADLMSSLFSGPPSAASRPSLGSGGSGGSQGSHPAIEEMD
;
A
#
# COMPACT_ATOMS: atom_id res chain seq x y z
N MET A 1 -0.83 -47.37 1.38
CA MET A 1 0.41 -47.74 0.63
C MET A 1 0.20 -48.03 -0.86
N ALA A 2 -0.93 -48.61 -1.31
CA ALA A 2 -1.17 -48.85 -2.74
C ALA A 2 -1.42 -47.57 -3.57
N ALA A 3 -2.13 -46.58 -3.00
CA ALA A 3 -2.40 -45.29 -3.65
C ALA A 3 -1.11 -44.51 -3.98
N ALA A 4 -0.19 -44.40 -3.02
CA ALA A 4 1.11 -43.72 -3.19
C ALA A 4 1.99 -44.31 -4.30
N ARG A 5 1.93 -45.64 -4.53
CA ARG A 5 2.67 -46.30 -5.64
C ARG A 5 2.08 -46.00 -7.02
N GLY A 6 0.78 -45.70 -7.09
CA GLY A 6 0.11 -45.29 -8.33
C GLY A 6 0.52 -43.88 -8.75
N THR A 7 0.59 -42.94 -7.80
CA THR A 7 0.92 -41.52 -8.01
C THR A 7 2.32 -41.34 -8.61
N ALA A 8 3.33 -42.05 -8.07
CA ALA A 8 4.71 -41.98 -8.57
C ALA A 8 4.86 -42.47 -10.03
N LYS A 9 4.14 -43.54 -10.41
CA LYS A 9 4.16 -44.04 -11.80
C LYS A 9 3.48 -43.08 -12.78
N VAL A 10 2.44 -42.37 -12.33
CA VAL A 10 1.74 -41.37 -13.15
C VAL A 10 2.64 -40.17 -13.37
N LEU A 11 3.26 -39.64 -12.31
CA LEU A 11 4.25 -38.55 -12.41
C LEU A 11 5.38 -38.89 -13.37
N GLN A 12 5.99 -40.07 -13.25
CA GLN A 12 7.10 -40.48 -14.12
C GLN A 12 6.69 -40.60 -15.60
N ARG A 13 5.43 -40.95 -15.88
CA ARG A 13 4.90 -40.97 -17.26
C ARG A 13 4.66 -39.56 -17.80
N LEU A 14 4.13 -38.67 -16.95
CA LEU A 14 3.91 -37.27 -17.31
C LEU A 14 5.23 -36.54 -17.57
N GLU A 15 6.23 -36.74 -16.72
CA GLU A 15 7.58 -36.22 -16.91
C GLU A 15 8.19 -36.66 -18.24
N LYS A 16 8.07 -37.95 -18.58
CA LYS A 16 8.51 -38.46 -19.88
C LYS A 16 7.74 -37.85 -21.05
N SER A 17 6.44 -37.63 -20.91
CA SER A 17 5.61 -37.00 -21.95
C SER A 17 6.06 -35.56 -22.22
N VAL A 18 6.34 -34.78 -21.17
CA VAL A 18 6.86 -33.42 -21.29
C VAL A 18 8.27 -33.42 -21.87
N GLY A 19 9.14 -34.34 -21.43
CA GLY A 19 10.48 -34.51 -21.99
C GLY A 19 10.49 -34.92 -23.47
N ALA A 20 9.43 -35.57 -23.94
CA ALA A 20 9.22 -35.92 -25.35
C ALA A 20 8.60 -34.79 -26.19
N GLY A 21 8.29 -33.63 -25.60
CA GLY A 21 7.69 -32.48 -26.30
C GLY A 21 6.16 -32.52 -26.45
N ASN A 22 5.49 -33.52 -25.86
CA ASN A 22 4.03 -33.67 -25.92
C ASN A 22 3.37 -32.83 -24.82
N TYR A 23 3.55 -31.51 -24.90
CA TYR A 23 3.19 -30.57 -23.82
C TYR A 23 1.68 -30.44 -23.62
N TYR A 24 0.91 -30.36 -24.70
CA TYR A 24 -0.54 -30.21 -24.64
C TYR A 24 -1.19 -31.45 -24.02
N GLU A 25 -0.80 -32.64 -24.49
CA GLU A 25 -1.28 -33.92 -23.96
C GLU A 25 -0.89 -34.08 -22.50
N ALA A 26 0.36 -33.74 -22.14
CA ALA A 26 0.80 -33.77 -20.76
C ALA A 26 -0.04 -32.85 -19.87
N HIS A 27 -0.28 -31.60 -20.30
CA HIS A 27 -1.11 -30.62 -19.58
C HIS A 27 -2.53 -31.15 -19.33
N GLN A 28 -3.19 -31.69 -20.36
CA GLN A 28 -4.53 -32.27 -20.20
C GLN A 28 -4.51 -33.46 -19.22
N MET A 29 -3.50 -34.31 -19.30
CA MET A 29 -3.35 -35.45 -18.39
C MET A 29 -3.11 -35.01 -16.94
N TYR A 30 -2.31 -33.96 -16.70
CA TYR A 30 -2.15 -33.37 -15.36
C TYR A 30 -3.51 -32.93 -14.81
N ARG A 31 -4.32 -32.19 -15.59
CA ARG A 31 -5.66 -31.75 -15.19
C ARG A 31 -6.59 -32.92 -14.89
N THR A 32 -6.63 -33.94 -15.75
CA THR A 32 -7.49 -35.12 -15.55
C THR A 32 -7.15 -35.86 -14.26
N VAL A 33 -5.86 -36.07 -13.99
CA VAL A 33 -5.41 -36.78 -12.78
C VAL A 33 -5.65 -35.93 -11.54
N ALA A 34 -5.38 -34.62 -11.59
CA ALA A 34 -5.68 -33.70 -10.50
C ALA A 34 -7.16 -33.68 -10.16
N ASN A 35 -8.06 -33.56 -11.15
CA ASN A 35 -9.51 -33.64 -10.96
C ASN A 35 -9.94 -34.94 -10.24
N ARG A 36 -9.33 -36.07 -10.60
CA ARG A 36 -9.60 -37.36 -9.94
C ARG A 36 -9.15 -37.35 -8.48
N TYR A 37 -7.98 -36.78 -8.17
CA TYR A 37 -7.51 -36.67 -6.79
C TYR A 37 -8.37 -35.71 -5.96
N VAL A 38 -8.75 -34.57 -6.51
CA VAL A 38 -9.65 -33.60 -5.88
C VAL A 38 -11.03 -34.23 -5.62
N GLY A 39 -11.61 -34.92 -6.60
CA GLY A 39 -12.89 -35.62 -6.44
C GLY A 39 -12.85 -36.74 -5.40
N ALA A 40 -11.68 -37.34 -5.16
CA ALA A 40 -11.44 -38.31 -4.11
C ALA A 40 -11.01 -37.67 -2.77
N GLN A 41 -11.05 -36.34 -2.65
CA GLN A 41 -10.58 -35.56 -1.50
C GLN A 41 -9.12 -35.82 -1.10
N ASN A 42 -8.31 -36.33 -2.04
CA ASN A 42 -6.87 -36.54 -1.85
C ASN A 42 -6.11 -35.27 -2.27
N TYR A 43 -6.30 -34.19 -1.51
CA TYR A 43 -5.77 -32.87 -1.83
C TYR A 43 -4.24 -32.84 -1.82
N LYS A 44 -3.59 -33.63 -0.94
CA LYS A 44 -2.13 -33.70 -0.88
C LYS A 44 -1.53 -34.17 -2.20
N ASP A 45 -2.00 -35.30 -2.73
CA ASP A 45 -1.51 -35.81 -4.01
C ASP A 45 -1.88 -34.89 -5.19
N ALA A 46 -3.03 -34.19 -5.12
CA ALA A 46 -3.41 -33.19 -6.13
C ALA A 46 -2.45 -32.00 -6.13
N ILE A 47 -2.11 -31.48 -4.94
CA ILE A 47 -1.17 -30.35 -4.75
C ILE A 47 0.21 -30.71 -5.27
N ASP A 48 0.75 -31.86 -4.89
CA ASP A 48 2.07 -32.31 -5.33
C ASP A 48 2.13 -32.53 -6.86
N LEU A 49 1.06 -33.07 -7.43
CA LEU A 49 0.92 -33.25 -8.88
C LEU A 49 0.83 -31.92 -9.63
N LEU A 50 0.03 -30.97 -9.16
CA LEU A 50 -0.16 -29.67 -9.80
C LEU A 50 1.11 -28.83 -9.71
N HIS A 51 1.75 -28.78 -8.54
CA HIS A 51 3.01 -28.08 -8.34
C HIS A 51 4.11 -28.63 -9.26
N SER A 52 4.34 -29.95 -9.24
CA SER A 52 5.36 -30.57 -10.09
C SER A 52 5.09 -30.41 -11.58
N GLY A 53 3.83 -30.56 -12.01
CA GLY A 53 3.45 -30.37 -13.41
C GLY A 53 3.60 -28.93 -13.88
N SER A 54 3.19 -27.97 -13.05
CA SER A 54 3.36 -26.55 -13.33
C SER A 54 4.84 -26.18 -13.46
N LEU A 55 5.65 -26.58 -12.48
CA LEU A 55 7.10 -26.34 -12.47
C LEU A 55 7.77 -26.89 -13.74
N LEU A 56 7.43 -28.12 -14.12
CA LEU A 56 8.00 -28.78 -15.28
C LEU A 56 7.62 -28.06 -16.59
N LEU A 57 6.34 -27.72 -16.78
CA LEU A 57 5.88 -27.00 -17.96
C LEU A 57 6.50 -25.61 -18.08
N LEU A 58 6.60 -24.87 -16.96
CA LEU A 58 7.24 -23.56 -16.93
C LEU A 58 8.74 -23.66 -17.29
N LYS A 59 9.46 -24.67 -16.78
CA LYS A 59 10.86 -24.94 -17.14
C LYS A 59 11.03 -25.21 -18.64
N HIS A 60 10.06 -25.85 -19.27
CA HIS A 60 10.01 -26.09 -20.72
C HIS A 60 9.40 -24.93 -21.53
N LYS A 61 9.30 -23.72 -20.94
CA LYS A 61 8.79 -22.50 -21.58
C LYS A 61 7.33 -22.60 -22.05
N GLN A 62 6.56 -23.52 -21.49
CA GLN A 62 5.12 -23.64 -21.73
C GLN A 62 4.37 -22.76 -20.73
N GLY A 63 4.53 -21.44 -20.87
CA GLY A 63 4.05 -20.44 -19.90
C GLY A 63 2.56 -20.55 -19.59
N GLY A 64 1.72 -20.70 -20.62
CA GLY A 64 0.27 -20.81 -20.46
C GLY A 64 -0.18 -22.09 -19.75
N SER A 65 0.30 -23.25 -20.19
CA SER A 65 -0.04 -24.53 -19.55
C SER A 65 0.50 -24.63 -18.12
N GLY A 66 1.71 -24.13 -17.88
CA GLY A 66 2.30 -24.08 -16.55
C GLY A 66 1.49 -23.17 -15.61
N ALA A 67 1.12 -21.97 -16.07
CA ALA A 67 0.33 -21.03 -15.28
C ALA A 67 -1.11 -21.51 -15.03
N ASP A 68 -1.74 -22.19 -15.98
CA ASP A 68 -3.05 -22.83 -15.77
C ASP A 68 -3.01 -23.86 -14.62
N LEU A 69 -1.97 -24.72 -14.58
CA LEU A 69 -1.82 -25.66 -13.47
C LEU A 69 -1.50 -24.96 -12.14
N ALA A 70 -0.77 -23.84 -12.18
CA ALA A 70 -0.48 -23.02 -11.00
C ALA A 70 -1.75 -22.35 -10.43
N LEU A 71 -2.62 -21.84 -11.29
CA LEU A 71 -3.93 -21.31 -10.89
C LEU A 71 -4.79 -22.42 -10.28
N TYR A 72 -4.81 -23.59 -10.90
CA TYR A 72 -5.54 -24.74 -10.36
C TYR A 72 -4.99 -25.20 -9.00
N LEU A 73 -3.67 -25.08 -8.77
CA LEU A 73 -3.08 -25.32 -7.45
C LEU A 73 -3.67 -24.39 -6.38
N ILE A 74 -3.82 -23.09 -6.67
CA ILE A 74 -4.42 -22.12 -5.74
C ILE A 74 -5.92 -22.39 -5.52
N GLU A 75 -6.64 -22.86 -6.53
CA GLU A 75 -8.03 -23.32 -6.36
C GLU A 75 -8.12 -24.49 -5.37
N VAL A 76 -7.21 -25.47 -5.47
CA VAL A 76 -7.14 -26.59 -4.53
C VAL A 76 -6.76 -26.12 -3.12
N TYR A 77 -5.89 -25.13 -3.00
CA TYR A 77 -5.57 -24.51 -1.70
C TYR A 77 -6.80 -23.91 -1.03
N ASN A 78 -7.59 -23.13 -1.79
CA ASN A 78 -8.83 -22.53 -1.29
C ASN A 78 -9.89 -23.59 -0.95
N LEU A 79 -10.05 -24.60 -1.81
CA LEU A 79 -11.00 -25.70 -1.58
C LEU A 79 -10.70 -26.46 -0.30
N ASN A 80 -9.42 -26.74 -0.04
CA ASN A 80 -8.97 -27.44 1.16
C ASN A 80 -8.71 -26.51 2.36
N LYS A 81 -8.98 -25.20 2.23
CA LYS A 81 -8.70 -24.17 3.26
C LYS A 81 -7.29 -24.29 3.84
N LEU A 82 -6.32 -24.46 2.95
CA LEU A 82 -4.95 -24.74 3.35
C LEU A 82 -4.36 -23.49 4.04
N PRO A 83 -3.80 -23.63 5.26
CA PRO A 83 -3.22 -22.49 5.96
C PRO A 83 -1.96 -22.00 5.24
N VAL A 84 -1.63 -20.74 5.47
CA VAL A 84 -0.35 -20.18 5.02
C VAL A 84 0.76 -20.74 5.90
N THR A 85 1.73 -21.41 5.28
CA THR A 85 2.93 -21.98 5.91
C THR A 85 4.12 -21.76 4.97
N ASP A 86 5.34 -22.01 5.45
CA ASP A 86 6.53 -21.92 4.60
C ASP A 86 6.42 -22.86 3.39
N GLU A 87 5.96 -24.10 3.58
CA GLU A 87 5.81 -25.07 2.48
C GLU A 87 4.78 -24.62 1.41
N THR A 88 3.66 -24.00 1.82
CA THR A 88 2.65 -23.52 0.86
C THR A 88 3.11 -22.25 0.17
N ARG A 89 3.91 -21.42 0.85
CA ARG A 89 4.54 -20.23 0.31
C ARG A 89 5.64 -20.57 -0.71
N ASP A 90 6.52 -21.49 -0.37
CA ASP A 90 7.65 -21.89 -1.21
C ASP A 90 7.18 -22.42 -2.57
N ARG A 91 6.09 -23.20 -2.61
CA ARG A 91 5.47 -23.64 -3.87
C ARG A 91 4.99 -22.47 -4.73
N ILE A 92 4.55 -21.35 -4.14
CA ILE A 92 4.13 -20.17 -4.89
C ILE A 92 5.37 -19.44 -5.45
N PHE A 93 6.43 -19.33 -4.64
CA PHE A 93 7.71 -18.75 -5.05
C PHE A 93 8.35 -19.50 -6.22
N ASP A 94 8.43 -20.83 -6.11
CA ASP A 94 8.96 -21.72 -7.14
C ASP A 94 8.29 -21.48 -8.51
N LEU A 95 6.97 -21.29 -8.51
CA LEU A 95 6.20 -21.07 -9.73
C LEU A 95 6.31 -19.62 -10.23
N ALA A 96 6.24 -18.65 -9.31
CA ALA A 96 6.34 -17.23 -9.65
C ALA A 96 7.70 -16.86 -10.25
N ASP A 97 8.79 -17.44 -9.76
CA ASP A 97 10.15 -17.22 -10.29
C ASP A 97 10.31 -17.68 -11.75
N LEU A 98 9.53 -18.68 -12.17
CA LEU A 98 9.55 -19.18 -13.55
C LEU A 98 8.54 -18.47 -14.46
N MET A 99 7.57 -17.74 -13.89
CA MET A 99 6.68 -16.89 -14.66
C MET A 99 7.35 -15.54 -14.90
N THR A 100 7.93 -15.38 -16.09
CA THR A 100 8.51 -14.11 -16.54
C THR A 100 7.43 -13.04 -16.78
N ALA A 101 7.81 -11.77 -16.91
CA ALA A 101 6.88 -10.64 -17.07
C ALA A 101 6.00 -10.71 -18.35
N ASP A 102 6.43 -11.45 -19.35
CA ASP A 102 5.68 -11.75 -20.59
C ASP A 102 4.61 -12.85 -20.41
N ASN A 103 4.60 -13.56 -19.28
CA ASN A 103 3.54 -14.53 -19.00
C ASN A 103 2.22 -13.81 -18.67
N GLY A 104 1.28 -13.85 -19.62
CA GLY A 104 -0.01 -13.16 -19.52
C GLY A 104 -0.90 -13.58 -18.34
N GLN A 105 -0.62 -14.72 -17.68
CA GLN A 105 -1.37 -15.20 -16.52
C GLN A 105 -0.67 -14.94 -15.18
N ARG A 106 0.58 -14.44 -15.19
CA ARG A 106 1.36 -14.19 -13.96
C ARG A 106 0.63 -13.27 -12.99
N LYS A 107 0.12 -12.13 -13.48
CA LYS A 107 -0.61 -11.16 -12.65
C LYS A 107 -1.82 -11.79 -11.96
N GLN A 108 -2.59 -12.60 -12.70
CA GLN A 108 -3.73 -13.33 -12.14
C GLN A 108 -3.28 -14.33 -11.07
N PHE A 109 -2.21 -15.09 -11.34
CA PHE A 109 -1.67 -16.06 -10.38
C PHE A 109 -1.23 -15.38 -9.06
N LEU A 110 -0.47 -14.29 -9.14
CA LEU A 110 -0.02 -13.53 -7.97
C LEU A 110 -1.20 -12.93 -7.19
N GLN A 111 -2.21 -12.39 -7.88
CA GLN A 111 -3.43 -11.87 -7.23
C GLN A 111 -4.22 -12.97 -6.52
N GLN A 112 -4.35 -14.15 -7.13
CA GLN A 112 -5.02 -15.29 -6.49
C GLN A 112 -4.24 -15.83 -5.31
N ALA A 113 -2.90 -15.85 -5.37
CA ALA A 113 -2.04 -16.21 -4.24
C ALA A 113 -2.24 -15.26 -3.05
N ILE A 114 -2.25 -13.94 -3.28
CA ILE A 114 -2.56 -12.96 -2.23
C ILE A 114 -3.98 -13.17 -1.68
N SER A 115 -4.99 -13.34 -2.55
CA SER A 115 -6.37 -13.56 -2.11
C SER A 115 -6.54 -14.84 -1.29
N TRP A 116 -5.85 -15.93 -1.65
CA TRP A 116 -5.82 -17.17 -0.88
C TRP A 116 -5.21 -16.91 0.50
N SER A 117 -4.04 -16.26 0.55
CA SER A 117 -3.36 -16.00 1.81
C SER A 117 -4.17 -15.10 2.75
N ALA A 118 -4.89 -14.10 2.20
CA ALA A 118 -5.78 -13.23 2.96
C ALA A 118 -6.98 -13.98 3.55
N SER A 119 -7.47 -15.00 2.84
CA SER A 119 -8.62 -15.81 3.27
C SER A 119 -8.24 -16.92 4.25
N ASN A 120 -6.95 -17.29 4.32
CA ASN A 120 -6.45 -18.42 5.10
C ASN A 120 -5.35 -18.03 6.10
N SER A 121 -5.28 -16.75 6.48
CA SER A 121 -4.41 -16.22 7.54
C SER A 121 -5.11 -15.10 8.32
N GLU A 122 -4.45 -14.54 9.33
CA GLU A 122 -4.93 -13.37 10.07
C GLU A 122 -4.76 -12.04 9.33
N TYR A 123 -3.96 -12.03 8.26
CA TYR A 123 -3.59 -10.83 7.52
C TYR A 123 -4.62 -10.54 6.42
N ARG A 124 -5.52 -9.59 6.64
CA ARG A 124 -6.59 -9.23 5.68
C ARG A 124 -6.09 -8.78 4.31
N ASN A 125 -4.88 -8.24 4.25
CA ASN A 125 -4.25 -7.81 3.02
C ASN A 125 -3.40 -8.91 2.37
N GLY A 126 -3.40 -10.14 2.90
CA GLY A 126 -2.53 -11.23 2.46
C GLY A 126 -1.28 -11.37 3.32
N ASP A 127 -0.61 -12.52 3.20
CA ASP A 127 0.59 -12.86 3.97
C ASP A 127 1.72 -11.84 3.70
N PRO A 128 2.30 -11.21 4.74
CA PRO A 128 3.34 -10.18 4.58
C PRO A 128 4.58 -10.64 3.81
N VAL A 129 4.96 -11.92 3.93
CA VAL A 129 6.15 -12.47 3.23
C VAL A 129 5.85 -12.65 1.74
N LEU A 130 4.65 -13.14 1.37
CA LEU A 130 4.19 -13.14 -0.02
C LEU A 130 4.12 -11.73 -0.59
N GLN A 131 3.57 -10.79 0.17
CA GLN A 131 3.48 -9.38 -0.21
C GLN A 131 4.87 -8.78 -0.50
N HIS A 132 5.82 -8.98 0.41
CA HIS A 132 7.21 -8.56 0.23
C HIS A 132 7.83 -9.13 -1.06
N TYR A 133 7.76 -10.45 -1.23
CA TYR A 133 8.31 -11.13 -2.40
C TYR A 133 7.69 -10.64 -3.72
N ILE A 134 6.37 -10.50 -3.78
CA ILE A 134 5.67 -9.99 -4.97
C ILE A 134 6.04 -8.52 -5.25
N GLY A 135 6.20 -7.71 -4.22
CA GLY A 135 6.71 -6.34 -4.33
C GLY A 135 8.09 -6.29 -4.99
N LEU A 136 9.03 -7.14 -4.55
CA LEU A 136 10.37 -7.24 -5.15
C LEU A 136 10.33 -7.72 -6.61
N LEU A 137 9.43 -8.65 -6.94
CA LEU A 137 9.21 -9.10 -8.31
C LEU A 137 8.77 -7.94 -9.22
N TYR A 138 7.79 -7.15 -8.80
CA TYR A 138 7.35 -5.99 -9.59
C TYR A 138 8.40 -4.89 -9.68
N TRP A 139 9.19 -4.69 -8.61
CA TRP A 139 10.31 -3.75 -8.65
C TRP A 139 11.36 -4.16 -9.69
N LYS A 140 11.72 -5.45 -9.73
CA LYS A 140 12.62 -5.99 -10.76
C LYS A 140 12.10 -5.75 -12.18
N ASP A 141 10.78 -5.81 -12.36
CA ASP A 141 10.09 -5.56 -13.62
C ASP A 141 9.87 -4.06 -13.91
N LYS A 142 10.31 -3.18 -13.01
CA LYS A 142 10.13 -1.71 -13.04
C LYS A 142 8.66 -1.26 -13.03
N ASP A 143 7.76 -2.11 -12.55
CA ASP A 143 6.38 -1.72 -12.23
C ASP A 143 6.34 -1.18 -10.80
N TYR A 144 6.83 0.05 -10.64
CA TYR A 144 6.99 0.68 -9.32
C TYR A 144 5.66 0.88 -8.60
N GLY A 145 4.55 1.11 -9.32
CA GLY A 145 3.23 1.26 -8.72
C GLY A 145 2.72 -0.03 -8.09
N GLN A 146 2.90 -1.18 -8.77
CA GLN A 146 2.59 -2.47 -8.16
C GLN A 146 3.56 -2.77 -7.01
N ALA A 147 4.86 -2.54 -7.20
CA ALA A 147 5.87 -2.77 -6.17
C ALA A 147 5.54 -2.01 -4.87
N GLU A 148 5.24 -0.71 -4.96
CA GLU A 148 4.82 0.13 -3.84
C GLU A 148 3.62 -0.48 -3.11
N SER A 149 2.55 -0.83 -3.83
CA SER A 149 1.31 -1.33 -3.22
C SER A 149 1.50 -2.63 -2.41
N HIS A 150 2.41 -3.50 -2.87
CA HIS A 150 2.72 -4.77 -2.22
C HIS A 150 3.69 -4.57 -1.03
N LEU A 151 4.70 -3.72 -1.17
CA LEU A 151 5.70 -3.48 -0.13
C LEU A 151 5.11 -2.76 1.10
N LEU A 152 4.16 -1.84 0.90
CA LEU A 152 3.46 -1.14 2.00
C LEU A 152 2.78 -2.08 3.02
N VAL A 153 2.41 -3.28 2.60
CA VAL A 153 1.72 -4.28 3.45
C VAL A 153 2.55 -5.56 3.62
N GLY A 154 3.85 -5.49 3.34
CA GLY A 154 4.77 -6.62 3.45
C GLY A 154 5.41 -6.73 4.84
N THR A 155 6.64 -7.25 4.88
CA THR A 155 7.39 -7.47 6.11
C THR A 155 8.13 -6.21 6.56
N GLN A 156 8.84 -6.31 7.69
CA GLN A 156 9.69 -5.25 8.22
C GLN A 156 10.81 -4.82 7.24
N GLU A 157 11.29 -5.74 6.39
CA GLU A 157 12.28 -5.51 5.35
C GLU A 157 11.69 -4.79 4.13
N SER A 158 10.37 -4.80 3.96
CA SER A 158 9.71 -4.09 2.87
C SER A 158 9.93 -2.58 2.93
N ALA A 159 10.11 -2.00 4.11
CA ALA A 159 10.34 -0.57 4.25
C ALA A 159 11.64 -0.11 3.57
N GLU A 160 12.70 -0.91 3.67
CA GLU A 160 13.97 -0.64 2.99
C GLU A 160 13.77 -0.77 1.47
N ALA A 161 13.16 -1.88 1.04
CA ALA A 161 12.84 -2.09 -0.38
C ALA A 161 11.96 -0.96 -0.96
N LEU A 162 10.97 -0.48 -0.20
CA LEU A 162 10.09 0.61 -0.62
C LEU A 162 10.86 1.93 -0.77
N GLY A 163 11.78 2.24 0.14
CA GLY A 163 12.66 3.41 -0.01
C GLY A 163 13.49 3.36 -1.29
N LEU A 164 13.98 2.17 -1.65
CA LEU A 164 14.74 1.95 -2.90
C LEU A 164 13.85 2.04 -4.14
N VAL A 165 12.67 1.43 -4.11
CA VAL A 165 11.64 1.50 -5.17
C VAL A 165 11.29 2.95 -5.49
N LEU A 166 11.01 3.75 -4.47
CA LEU A 166 10.65 5.16 -4.63
C LEU A 166 11.81 5.98 -5.19
N PHE A 167 13.04 5.70 -4.76
CA PHE A 167 14.22 6.36 -5.30
C PHE A 167 14.40 6.04 -6.78
N ASP A 168 14.40 4.77 -7.15
CA ASP A 168 14.51 4.32 -8.54
C ASP A 168 13.38 4.90 -9.41
N TRP A 169 12.15 4.95 -8.89
CA TRP A 169 11.03 5.57 -9.60
C TRP A 169 11.27 7.07 -9.83
N SER A 170 11.82 7.77 -8.84
CA SER A 170 12.14 9.19 -8.96
C SER A 170 13.24 9.49 -10.00
N GLU A 171 14.09 8.51 -10.35
CA GLU A 171 15.09 8.67 -11.42
C GLU A 171 14.47 8.68 -12.83
N LEU A 172 13.25 8.16 -12.99
CA LEU A 172 12.59 8.13 -14.30
C LEU A 172 12.14 9.51 -14.77
N GLU A 173 11.91 10.46 -13.86
CA GLU A 173 11.41 11.79 -14.17
C GLU A 173 12.31 12.88 -13.53
N PRO A 174 13.51 13.15 -14.08
CA PRO A 174 14.51 14.03 -13.46
C PRO A 174 14.07 15.48 -13.27
N SER A 175 13.03 15.92 -13.99
CA SER A 175 12.48 17.27 -13.90
C SER A 175 11.64 17.50 -12.63
N HIS A 176 11.19 16.43 -11.98
CA HIS A 176 10.37 16.50 -10.77
C HIS A 176 11.25 16.52 -9.51
N ASP A 177 10.74 17.19 -8.46
CA ASP A 177 11.38 17.10 -7.15
C ASP A 177 11.22 15.67 -6.62
N LYS A 178 12.34 14.94 -6.54
CA LYS A 178 12.42 13.57 -6.00
C LYS A 178 11.78 13.42 -4.62
N GLY A 179 11.74 14.52 -3.84
CA GLY A 179 11.06 14.55 -2.55
C GLY A 179 9.55 14.23 -2.63
N ALA A 180 8.90 14.37 -3.79
CA ALA A 180 7.50 13.98 -3.97
C ALA A 180 7.29 12.46 -3.83
N TYR A 181 8.19 11.66 -4.42
CA TYR A 181 8.15 10.20 -4.33
C TYR A 181 8.43 9.74 -2.89
N LEU A 182 9.41 10.38 -2.24
CA LEU A 182 9.69 10.07 -0.83
C LEU A 182 8.52 10.42 0.09
N LEU A 183 7.95 11.62 -0.09
CA LEU A 183 6.82 12.08 0.71
C LEU A 183 5.62 11.13 0.55
N ARG A 184 5.33 10.67 -0.67
CA ARG A 184 4.26 9.69 -0.93
C ARG A 184 4.37 8.44 -0.06
N GLY A 185 5.52 7.74 -0.12
CA GLY A 185 5.73 6.53 0.67
C GLY A 185 5.67 6.77 2.18
N VAL A 186 6.29 7.85 2.64
CA VAL A 186 6.26 8.21 4.08
C VAL A 186 4.86 8.54 4.55
N LEU A 187 4.07 9.28 3.77
CA LEU A 187 2.67 9.58 4.13
C LEU A 187 1.82 8.31 4.19
N GLN A 188 2.02 7.36 3.28
CA GLN A 188 1.31 6.08 3.29
C GLN A 188 1.66 5.24 4.54
N GLU A 189 2.95 5.10 4.86
CA GLU A 189 3.40 4.39 6.08
C GLU A 189 2.85 5.03 7.37
N LEU A 190 2.90 6.36 7.46
CA LEU A 190 2.31 7.08 8.58
C LEU A 190 0.78 6.91 8.62
N ALA A 191 0.09 6.91 7.49
CA ALA A 191 -1.36 6.66 7.46
C ALA A 191 -1.73 5.23 7.90
N MET A 192 -0.80 4.27 7.82
CA MET A 192 -0.93 2.92 8.40
C MET A 192 -0.46 2.84 9.87
N ARG A 193 -0.17 4.00 10.49
CA ARG A 193 0.37 4.13 11.85
C ARG A 193 1.75 3.47 12.03
N ASN A 194 2.52 3.34 10.96
CA ASN A 194 3.82 2.67 10.96
C ASN A 194 4.98 3.67 10.93
N LEU A 195 5.21 4.35 12.06
CA LEU A 195 6.29 5.35 12.17
C LEU A 195 7.69 4.72 12.00
N ARG A 196 7.87 3.45 12.38
CA ARG A 196 9.15 2.76 12.22
C ARG A 196 9.50 2.63 10.74
N ASP A 197 8.57 2.10 9.93
CA ASP A 197 8.83 1.86 8.51
C ASP A 197 8.91 3.17 7.73
N ALA A 198 8.08 4.17 8.09
CA ALA A 198 8.19 5.52 7.54
C ALA A 198 9.60 6.13 7.71
N ASN A 199 10.24 5.92 8.87
CA ASN A 199 11.62 6.37 9.10
C ASN A 199 12.64 5.58 8.27
N VAL A 200 12.44 4.26 8.12
CA VAL A 200 13.33 3.41 7.30
C VAL A 200 13.24 3.79 5.82
N VAL A 201 12.04 4.02 5.29
CA VAL A 201 11.81 4.52 3.92
C VAL A 201 12.54 5.85 3.73
N PHE A 202 12.40 6.78 4.69
CA PHE A 202 13.09 8.08 4.67
C PHE A 202 14.60 7.93 4.61
N GLN A 203 15.20 7.18 5.54
CA GLN A 203 16.65 6.98 5.59
C GLN A 203 17.16 6.34 4.31
N THR A 204 16.55 5.24 3.89
CA THR A 204 16.98 4.47 2.73
C THR A 204 16.98 5.33 1.46
N PHE A 205 15.94 6.14 1.26
CA PHE A 205 15.87 7.04 0.12
C PHE A 205 16.92 8.16 0.20
N VAL A 206 17.06 8.81 1.36
CA VAL A 206 17.99 9.94 1.53
C VAL A 206 19.44 9.51 1.37
N GLU A 207 19.82 8.33 1.84
CA GLU A 207 21.17 7.77 1.67
C GLU A 207 21.56 7.53 0.20
N ARG A 208 20.57 7.42 -0.70
CA ARG A 208 20.79 7.31 -2.16
C ARG A 208 20.88 8.64 -2.87
N LEU A 209 20.48 9.75 -2.24
CA LEU A 209 20.53 11.06 -2.87
C LEU A 209 21.97 11.51 -3.11
N SER A 210 22.19 12.18 -4.25
CA SER A 210 23.44 12.88 -4.51
C SER A 210 23.70 13.93 -3.41
N PRO A 211 24.96 14.12 -2.94
CA PRO A 211 25.32 15.18 -2.02
C PRO A 211 24.88 16.58 -2.45
N SER A 212 24.63 16.78 -3.75
CA SER A 212 24.10 18.04 -4.30
C SER A 212 22.71 18.44 -3.75
N TYR A 213 21.95 17.50 -3.18
CA TYR A 213 20.65 17.77 -2.55
C TYR A 213 20.77 18.36 -1.15
N LEU A 214 21.91 18.17 -0.47
CA LEU A 214 22.16 18.70 0.86
C LEU A 214 22.38 20.21 0.80
N SER A 215 21.77 20.92 1.74
CA SER A 215 21.98 22.36 1.97
C SER A 215 22.91 22.60 3.15
N THR A 216 22.58 22.06 4.32
CA THR A 216 23.35 22.24 5.56
C THR A 216 23.06 21.08 6.51
N GLU A 217 24.04 20.68 7.31
CA GLU A 217 23.86 19.74 8.40
C GLU A 217 23.93 20.48 9.73
N GLN A 218 22.96 20.21 10.61
CA GLN A 218 22.90 20.79 11.95
C GLN A 218 22.91 19.68 12.98
N LYS A 219 23.90 19.70 13.88
CA LYS A 219 23.89 18.84 15.07
C LYS A 219 22.87 19.39 16.05
N VAL A 220 21.91 18.57 16.48
CA VAL A 220 20.95 18.99 17.49
C VAL A 220 21.70 19.19 18.82
N PRO A 221 21.58 20.37 19.47
CA PRO A 221 22.23 20.61 20.75
C PRO A 221 21.87 19.51 21.76
N ASN A 222 22.88 18.98 22.47
CA ASN A 222 22.73 17.90 23.46
C ASN A 222 22.15 16.58 22.91
N SER A 223 22.26 16.34 21.61
CA SER A 223 21.85 15.09 20.97
C SER A 223 22.93 14.59 20.01
N ILE A 224 22.94 13.27 19.79
CA ILE A 224 23.72 12.64 18.72
C ILE A 224 23.01 12.73 17.37
N LYS A 225 21.72 13.14 17.34
CA LYS A 225 20.96 13.30 16.10
C LYS A 225 21.50 14.48 15.29
N ILE A 226 21.84 14.22 14.03
CA ILE A 226 22.15 15.24 13.03
C ILE A 226 20.90 15.43 12.19
N VAL A 227 20.44 16.67 12.06
CA VAL A 227 19.34 17.06 11.19
C VAL A 227 19.93 17.65 9.93
N GLN A 228 19.68 16.98 8.80
CA GLN A 228 20.07 17.47 7.49
C GLN A 228 18.97 18.36 6.93
N THR A 229 19.35 19.51 6.40
CA THR A 229 18.47 20.35 5.59
C THR A 229 18.79 20.15 4.13
N PHE A 230 17.75 20.09 3.31
CA PHE A 230 17.82 19.81 1.89
C PHE A 230 17.47 21.06 1.07
N LYS A 231 17.86 21.08 -0.20
CA LYS A 231 17.39 22.10 -1.16
C LYS A 231 15.93 21.89 -1.53
N SER A 232 15.47 20.63 -1.48
CA SER A 232 14.08 20.25 -1.70
C SER A 232 13.21 20.63 -0.50
N THR A 233 12.14 21.39 -0.78
CA THR A 233 11.09 21.70 0.18
C THR A 233 10.38 20.44 0.67
N LEU A 234 10.17 19.46 -0.22
CA LEU A 234 9.46 18.22 0.10
C LEU A 234 10.29 17.30 1.00
N LEU A 235 11.59 17.15 0.77
CA LEU A 235 12.47 16.38 1.66
C LEU A 235 12.49 16.96 3.09
N ASN A 236 12.57 18.29 3.19
CA ASN A 236 12.51 18.99 4.48
C ASN A 236 11.15 18.80 5.17
N LEU A 237 10.05 18.89 4.43
CA LEU A 237 8.70 18.60 4.95
C LEU A 237 8.62 17.17 5.50
N THR A 238 9.07 16.18 4.72
CA THR A 238 9.02 14.77 5.11
C THR A 238 9.79 14.52 6.41
N GLN A 239 11.02 15.03 6.51
CA GLN A 239 11.83 14.88 7.73
C GLN A 239 11.15 15.55 8.95
N LEU A 240 10.65 16.77 8.79
CA LEU A 240 9.98 17.50 9.87
C LEU A 240 8.68 16.82 10.29
N LEU A 241 7.94 16.22 9.36
CA LEU A 241 6.72 15.48 9.64
C LEU A 241 7.01 14.23 10.49
N LEU A 242 8.04 13.46 10.13
CA LEU A 242 8.50 12.30 10.92
C LEU A 242 8.86 12.72 12.35
N LEU A 243 9.64 13.80 12.50
CA LEU A 243 9.99 14.35 13.81
C LEU A 243 8.75 14.84 14.58
N ALA A 244 7.78 15.48 13.91
CA ALA A 244 6.55 15.89 14.55
C ALA A 244 5.76 14.68 15.08
N CYS A 245 5.68 13.59 14.29
CA CYS A 245 5.05 12.33 14.71
C CYS A 245 5.75 11.70 15.92
N GLU A 246 7.08 11.79 16.05
CA GLU A 246 7.81 11.35 17.26
C GLU A 246 7.36 12.13 18.51
N THR A 247 7.08 13.42 18.38
CA THR A 247 6.67 14.27 19.52
C THR A 247 5.20 14.15 19.91
N GLY A 248 4.33 13.77 18.97
CA GLY A 248 2.88 13.82 19.14
C GLY A 248 2.30 15.23 19.38
N ASN A 249 3.07 16.31 19.15
CA ASN A 249 2.63 17.68 19.42
C ASN A 249 1.72 18.21 18.29
N PRO A 250 0.40 18.43 18.53
CA PRO A 250 -0.53 18.84 17.49
C PRO A 250 -0.24 20.23 16.93
N SER A 251 0.38 21.12 17.72
CA SER A 251 0.72 22.48 17.27
C SER A 251 1.81 22.45 16.20
N LEU A 252 2.79 21.55 16.32
CA LEU A 252 3.83 21.36 15.29
C LEU A 252 3.22 20.84 14.00
N PHE A 253 2.35 19.84 14.09
CA PHE A 253 1.67 19.29 12.91
C PHE A 253 0.84 20.34 12.17
N LYS A 254 0.03 21.13 12.89
CA LYS A 254 -0.76 22.23 12.30
C LYS A 254 0.12 23.29 11.65
N LEU A 255 1.25 23.62 12.26
CA LEU A 255 2.22 24.56 11.68
C LEU A 255 2.80 24.03 10.36
N LEU A 256 3.20 22.75 10.33
CA LEU A 256 3.70 22.11 9.11
C LEU A 256 2.63 22.10 8.01
N GLN A 257 1.40 21.69 8.33
CA GLN A 257 0.30 21.65 7.38
C GLN A 257 0.01 23.04 6.79
N ALA A 258 0.01 24.09 7.61
CA ALA A 258 -0.20 25.45 7.14
C ALA A 258 0.96 25.95 6.27
N LYS A 259 2.20 25.76 6.74
CA LYS A 259 3.41 26.26 6.05
C LYS A 259 3.64 25.57 4.70
N TYR A 260 3.41 24.26 4.62
CA TYR A 260 3.69 23.47 3.43
C TYR A 260 2.45 23.18 2.58
N ARG A 261 1.34 23.89 2.79
CA ARG A 261 0.10 23.73 2.01
C ARG A 261 0.32 23.72 0.48
N PRO A 262 1.14 24.62 -0.12
CA PRO A 262 1.39 24.57 -1.56
C PRO A 262 2.17 23.31 -1.99
N ALA A 263 3.11 22.85 -1.17
CA ALA A 263 3.90 21.65 -1.45
C ALA A 263 3.06 20.37 -1.32
N LEU A 264 2.06 20.36 -0.45
CA LEU A 264 1.10 19.25 -0.31
C LEU A 264 0.08 19.20 -1.45
N ALA A 265 -0.14 20.30 -2.18
CA ALA A 265 -1.12 20.37 -3.25
C ALA A 265 -0.65 19.76 -4.59
N ILE A 266 0.58 19.24 -4.64
CA ILE A 266 1.14 18.62 -5.85
C ILE A 266 0.54 17.24 -6.16
N ASP A 267 -0.03 16.57 -5.16
CA ASP A 267 -0.74 15.30 -5.28
C ASP A 267 -2.06 15.41 -4.51
N GLU A 268 -3.17 15.06 -5.18
CA GLU A 268 -4.52 15.14 -4.62
C GLU A 268 -4.72 14.26 -3.38
N ASN A 269 -3.92 13.20 -3.22
CA ASN A 269 -4.00 12.25 -2.12
C ASN A 269 -3.24 12.69 -0.86
N PHE A 270 -2.29 13.62 -0.98
CA PHE A 270 -1.50 14.03 0.19
C PHE A 270 -2.35 14.72 1.26
N GLY A 271 -3.38 15.46 0.84
CA GLY A 271 -4.32 16.09 1.76
C GLY A 271 -5.07 15.08 2.62
N SER A 272 -5.57 13.99 2.02
CA SER A 272 -6.30 12.94 2.75
C SER A 272 -5.39 12.16 3.69
N LEU A 273 -4.19 11.79 3.24
CA LEU A 273 -3.19 11.13 4.08
C LEU A 273 -2.80 12.01 5.28
N MET A 274 -2.56 13.30 5.06
CA MET A 274 -2.28 14.24 6.16
C MET A 274 -3.43 14.32 7.17
N MET A 275 -4.69 14.29 6.74
CA MET A 275 -5.82 14.24 7.67
C MET A 275 -5.80 12.96 8.52
N THR A 276 -5.58 11.80 7.90
CA THR A 276 -5.46 10.51 8.60
C THR A 276 -4.29 10.53 9.60
N ILE A 277 -3.14 11.07 9.22
CA ILE A 277 -1.98 11.20 10.11
C ILE A 277 -2.30 12.15 11.29
N GLY A 278 -2.98 13.26 11.02
CA GLY A 278 -3.47 14.21 12.02
C GLY A 278 -4.33 13.54 13.09
N GLU A 279 -5.22 12.64 12.68
CA GLU A 279 -6.04 11.84 13.59
C GLU A 279 -5.18 10.83 14.37
N LEU A 280 -4.38 10.02 13.67
CA LEU A 280 -3.66 8.87 14.25
C LEU A 280 -2.55 9.26 15.23
N PHE A 281 -1.80 10.33 14.95
CA PHE A 281 -0.63 10.72 15.75
C PHE A 281 -0.89 11.91 16.67
N PHE A 282 -1.91 12.73 16.38
CA PHE A 282 -2.12 14.01 17.07
C PHE A 282 -3.54 14.18 17.64
N GLY A 283 -4.43 13.20 17.42
CA GLY A 283 -5.82 13.26 17.89
C GLY A 283 -6.63 14.41 17.29
N ILE A 284 -6.20 14.95 16.14
CA ILE A 284 -6.90 16.03 15.46
C ILE A 284 -8.13 15.44 14.78
N GLN A 285 -9.31 15.85 15.23
CA GLN A 285 -10.56 15.41 14.64
C GLN A 285 -10.64 15.92 13.20
N PRO A 286 -10.92 15.05 12.21
CA PRO A 286 -11.13 15.49 10.84
C PRO A 286 -12.30 16.47 10.79
N PRO A 287 -12.22 17.52 9.95
CA PRO A 287 -13.34 18.43 9.77
C PRO A 287 -14.57 17.61 9.35
N ARG A 288 -15.69 17.78 10.07
CA ARG A 288 -16.94 17.09 9.73
C ARG A 288 -17.25 17.36 8.27
N GLN A 289 -17.39 16.31 7.46
CA GLN A 289 -17.95 16.45 6.12
C GLN A 289 -19.35 17.05 6.28
N VAL A 290 -19.47 18.31 5.90
CA VAL A 290 -20.74 19.02 5.91
C VAL A 290 -21.58 18.42 4.79
N ASN A 291 -22.55 17.58 5.14
CA ASN A 291 -23.52 17.08 4.18
C ASN A 291 -24.43 18.24 3.78
N MET A 292 -24.02 18.97 2.74
CA MET A 292 -24.71 20.17 2.22
C MET A 292 -26.20 19.93 1.97
N LEU A 293 -26.60 18.71 1.57
CA LEU A 293 -28.01 18.33 1.39
C LEU A 293 -28.78 18.24 2.72
N ALA A 294 -28.15 17.71 3.77
CA ALA A 294 -28.75 17.60 5.09
C ALA A 294 -28.89 18.97 5.76
N ASP A 295 -27.94 19.87 5.56
CA ASP A 295 -28.01 21.25 6.06
C ASP A 295 -28.99 22.13 5.26
N LEU A 296 -29.11 21.92 3.95
CA LEU A 296 -30.16 22.56 3.16
C LEU A 296 -31.55 22.07 3.59
N MET A 297 -31.75 20.76 3.80
CA MET A 297 -33.01 20.24 4.31
C MET A 297 -33.28 20.69 5.75
N SER A 298 -32.28 20.72 6.63
CA SER A 298 -32.47 21.20 8.00
C SER A 298 -32.84 22.68 8.01
N SER A 299 -32.23 23.51 7.17
CA SER A 299 -32.56 24.95 7.05
C SER A 299 -33.92 25.23 6.38
N LEU A 300 -34.39 24.33 5.50
CA LEU A 300 -35.73 24.40 4.89
C LEU A 300 -36.84 23.90 5.83
N PHE A 301 -36.54 22.91 6.69
CA PHE A 301 -37.50 22.32 7.62
C PHE A 301 -37.46 22.94 9.03
N SER A 302 -36.38 23.65 9.40
CA SER A 302 -36.36 24.54 10.56
C SER A 302 -36.99 25.87 10.15
N GLY A 303 -38.31 25.99 10.34
CA GLY A 303 -39.05 27.21 10.04
C GLY A 303 -38.48 28.47 10.73
N PRO A 304 -38.90 29.68 10.31
CA PRO A 304 -38.38 30.93 10.85
C PRO A 304 -38.54 30.98 12.37
N PRO A 305 -37.59 31.58 13.12
CA PRO A 305 -37.72 31.68 14.57
C PRO A 305 -39.04 32.38 14.92
N SER A 306 -39.86 31.71 15.74
CA SER A 306 -41.10 32.28 16.27
C SER A 306 -40.81 33.59 16.99
N ALA A 307 -41.41 34.68 16.49
CA ALA A 307 -41.45 35.96 17.18
C ALA A 307 -42.36 35.85 18.41
N ALA A 308 -41.79 35.55 19.57
CA ALA A 308 -42.34 35.80 20.90
C ALA A 308 -41.17 35.72 21.90
N SER A 309 -40.90 36.65 22.79
CA SER A 309 -41.76 37.59 23.50
C SER A 309 -40.93 38.79 23.99
N ARG A 310 -41.56 39.95 24.06
CA ARG A 310 -41.01 41.19 24.61
C ARG A 310 -40.56 41.01 26.06
N PRO A 311 -39.36 41.45 26.48
CA PRO A 311 -39.05 41.66 27.88
C PRO A 311 -39.81 42.90 28.39
N SER A 312 -40.44 42.78 29.56
CA SER A 312 -41.07 43.87 30.29
C SER A 312 -40.06 44.98 30.61
N LEU A 313 -40.42 46.22 30.30
CA LEU A 313 -39.69 47.42 30.70
C LEU A 313 -39.53 47.50 32.23
N GLY A 314 -38.29 47.39 32.70
CA GLY A 314 -37.85 47.94 33.97
C GLY A 314 -37.40 49.39 33.78
N SER A 315 -37.99 50.29 34.55
CA SER A 315 -37.68 51.72 34.62
C SER A 315 -36.24 51.99 35.08
N GLY A 316 -35.51 52.86 34.38
CA GLY A 316 -34.20 53.33 34.84
C GLY A 316 -33.52 54.34 33.91
N GLY A 317 -33.95 55.61 34.00
CA GLY A 317 -33.10 56.81 34.00
C GLY A 317 -31.98 57.01 32.96
N SER A 318 -32.27 57.94 32.04
CA SER A 318 -31.48 59.15 31.71
C SER A 318 -30.09 59.07 31.02
N GLY A 319 -30.09 59.58 29.77
CA GLY A 319 -29.05 60.44 29.17
C GLY A 319 -27.82 59.73 28.59
N GLY A 320 -27.36 59.94 27.36
CA GLY A 320 -27.66 60.90 26.30
C GLY A 320 -26.44 60.96 25.35
N SER A 321 -26.70 61.31 24.08
CA SER A 321 -25.75 61.73 23.02
C SER A 321 -24.84 60.64 22.43
N GLN A 322 -25.08 60.13 21.21
CA GLN A 322 -24.88 60.74 19.87
C GLN A 322 -23.43 61.03 19.45
N GLY A 323 -23.12 60.55 18.25
CA GLY A 323 -22.14 61.10 17.30
C GLY A 323 -20.83 60.31 17.24
N SER A 324 -20.26 59.93 16.09
CA SER A 324 -20.59 60.17 14.69
C SER A 324 -19.52 59.47 13.85
N HIS A 325 -19.93 58.68 12.84
CA HIS A 325 -19.10 58.34 11.68
C HIS A 325 -18.90 59.58 10.79
N PRO A 326 -17.80 59.66 10.02
CA PRO A 326 -17.83 59.20 8.61
C PRO A 326 -16.55 58.38 8.24
N ALA A 327 -16.55 57.33 7.39
CA ALA A 327 -16.78 57.27 5.93
C ALA A 327 -15.82 58.21 5.16
N ILE A 328 -14.62 57.76 4.80
CA ILE A 328 -14.20 57.17 3.50
C ILE A 328 -14.49 58.07 2.29
N GLU A 329 -13.41 58.48 1.64
CA GLU A 329 -13.14 58.70 0.19
C GLU A 329 -11.93 59.64 0.13
N GLU A 330 -11.00 59.65 -0.83
CA GLU A 330 -10.51 58.76 -1.89
C GLU A 330 -9.32 59.57 -2.47
N MET A 331 -8.32 58.90 -3.04
CA MET A 331 -7.48 59.36 -4.16
C MET A 331 -6.80 60.75 -4.09
N ASP A 332 -5.49 60.75 -3.83
CA ASP A 332 -4.45 60.77 -4.89
C ASP A 332 -3.17 60.07 -4.39
#